data_AF-Q7VKA9-F1
#
_entry.id   AF-Q7VKA9-F1
#
_cell.length_a   1.000
_cell.length_b   1.000
_cell.length_c   1.000
_cell.angle_alpha   90.00
_cell.angle_beta   90.00
_cell.angle_gamma   90.00
#
_symmetry.space_group_name_H-M   'P 1'
#
loop_
_entity.id
_entity.type
_entity.pdbx_description
1 polymer ?
#
loop_
_entity_poly.entity_id
_entity_poly.type
_entity_poly.pdbx_seq_one_letter_code
_entity_poly.pdbx_strand_id
1 'polypeptide(L)' 'MKKIVCIVIIVLALFLFVKPAVQNFIEEDQCLDFGGSYNQQTKMCEK' A
#
# COMPACT_ATOMS: atom_id res chain seq x y z
N MET A 1 -22.84 9.28 -20.69
CA MET A 1 -22.59 7.91 -20.19
C MET A 1 -21.12 7.50 -20.26
N LYS A 2 -20.43 7.54 -21.41
CA LYS A 2 -18.99 7.17 -21.52
C LYS A 2 -18.06 7.87 -20.51
N LYS A 3 -18.24 9.17 -20.27
CA LYS A 3 -17.44 9.95 -19.31
C LYS A 3 -17.58 9.47 -17.86
N ILE A 4 -18.78 9.07 -17.44
CA ILE A 4 -19.04 8.59 -16.07
C ILE A 4 -18.36 7.23 -15.85
N VAL A 5 -18.45 6.35 -16.85
CA VAL A 5 -17.78 5.04 -16.81
C VAL A 5 -16.27 5.20 -16.70
N CYS A 6 -15.66 6.13 -17.44
CA CYS A 6 -14.22 6.41 -17.31
C CYS A 6 -13.83 6.90 -15.91
N ILE A 7 -14.63 7.78 -15.30
CA ILE A 7 -14.37 8.28 -13.92
C ILE A 7 -14.43 7.12 -12.92
N VAL A 8 -15.43 6.25 -13.02
CA VAL A 8 -15.58 5.09 -12.13
C VAL A 8 -14.37 4.15 -12.26
N ILE A 9 -13.89 3.89 -13.49
CA ILE A 9 -12.70 3.06 -13.72
C ILE A 9 -11.45 3.68 -13.09
N ILE A 10 -11.25 4.99 -13.25
CA ILE A 10 -10.10 5.71 -12.66
C ILE A 10 -10.15 5.61 -11.13
N VAL A 11 -11.31 5.83 -10.53
CA VAL A 11 -11.47 5.71 -9.07
C VAL A 11 -11.18 4.29 -8.60
N LEU A 12 -11.71 3.27 -9.28
CA LEU A 12 -11.42 1.86 -8.98
C LEU A 12 -9.93 1.54 -9.10
N ALA A 13 -9.28 2.02 -10.16
CA ALA A 13 -7.83 1.84 -10.34
C ALA A 13 -7.06 2.50 -9.19
N LEU A 14 -7.39 3.74 -8.81
CA LEU A 14 -6.75 4.41 -7.68
C LEU A 14 -6.91 3.62 -6.38
N PHE A 15 -8.10 3.10 -6.08
CA PHE A 15 -8.31 2.26 -4.89
C PHE A 15 -7.44 1.00 -4.90
N LEU A 16 -7.28 0.37 -6.06
CA LEU A 16 -6.46 -0.83 -6.22
C LEU A 16 -4.96 -0.55 -6.01
N PHE A 17 -4.46 0.64 -6.38
CA PHE A 17 -3.05 1.00 -6.21
C PHE A 17 -2.74 1.61 -4.84
N VAL A 18 -3.69 2.33 -4.22
CA VAL A 18 -3.49 2.95 -2.90
C VAL A 18 -3.46 1.91 -1.79
N LYS A 19 -4.32 0.89 -1.84
CA LYS A 19 -4.41 -0.15 -0.80
C LYS A 19 -3.07 -0.88 -0.53
N PRO A 20 -2.36 -1.42 -1.53
CA PRO A 20 -1.08 -2.10 -1.28
C PRO A 20 0.01 -1.14 -0.78
N ALA A 21 0.00 0.12 -1.24
CA ALA A 21 0.96 1.12 -0.76
C ALA A 21 0.76 1.45 0.74
N VAL A 22 -0.49 1.63 1.16
CA VAL A 22 -0.82 1.87 2.58
C VAL A 22 -0.50 0.65 3.44
N GLN A 23 -0.77 -0.56 2.95
CA GLN A 23 -0.47 -1.78 3.70
C GLN A 23 1.03 -1.94 3.94
N ASN A 24 1.86 -1.73 2.90
CA ASN A 24 3.32 -1.78 3.04
C ASN A 24 3.84 -0.75 4.06
N PHE A 25 3.25 0.44 4.10
CA PHE A 25 3.60 1.47 5.08
C PHE A 25 3.26 1.04 6.51
N ILE A 26 2.08 0.43 6.74
CA ILE A 26 1.68 -0.07 8.06
C ILE A 26 2.62 -1.18 8.54
N GLU A 27 2.99 -2.12 7.67
CA GLU A 27 3.90 -3.22 8.01
C GLU A 27 5.30 -2.72 8.38
N GLU A 28 5.80 -1.69 7.68
CA GLU A 28 7.05 -1.01 8.00
C GLU A 28 6.99 -0.30 9.35
N ASP A 29 5.95 0.52 9.56
CA ASP A 29 5.74 1.30 10.78
C ASP A 29 5.66 0.39 12.02
N GLN A 30 4.85 -0.68 11.94
CA GLN A 30 4.74 -1.68 13.00
C GLN A 30 6.08 -2.37 13.30
N CYS A 31 6.84 -2.74 12.27
CA CYS A 31 8.14 -3.38 12.45
C CYS A 31 9.09 -2.50 13.28
N LEU A 32 9.15 -1.21 12.93
CA LEU A 32 10.00 -0.22 13.59
C LEU A 32 9.52 0.04 15.03
N ASP A 33 8.22 0.14 15.27
CA ASP A 33 7.62 0.29 16.59
C ASP A 33 7.94 -0.87 17.55
N PHE A 34 8.09 -2.09 17.03
CA PHE A 34 8.49 -3.27 17.81
C PHE A 34 10.01 -3.46 17.95
N GLY A 35 10.80 -2.47 17.50
CA GLY A 35 12.26 -2.47 17.55
C GLY A 35 12.92 -3.39 16.53
N GLY A 36 12.21 -3.79 15.47
CA GLY A 36 12.77 -4.52 14.34
C GLY A 36 13.44 -3.59 13.31
N SER A 37 14.04 -4.20 12.30
CA SER A 37 14.56 -3.54 11.10
C SER A 37 13.75 -3.98 9.89
N TYR A 38 13.13 -3.03 9.20
CA TYR A 38 12.33 -3.33 8.01
C TYR A 38 13.21 -3.39 6.76
N ASN A 39 13.23 -4.53 6.08
CA ASN A 39 14.00 -4.71 4.86
C ASN A 39 13.18 -4.27 3.64
N GLN A 40 13.59 -3.14 3.03
CA GLN A 40 12.91 -2.56 1.87
C GLN A 40 12.95 -3.42 0.60
N GLN A 41 13.92 -4.32 0.47
CA GLN A 41 14.05 -5.20 -0.70
C GLN A 41 13.14 -6.43 -0.60
N THR A 42 13.08 -7.06 0.57
CA THR A 42 12.28 -8.26 0.79
C THR A 42 10.87 -7.97 1.29
N LYS A 43 10.62 -6.72 1.73
CA LYS A 43 9.37 -6.29 2.37
C LYS A 43 9.05 -7.10 3.62
N MET A 44 10.09 -7.49 4.36
CA MET A 44 9.95 -8.27 5.59
C MET A 44 10.54 -7.51 6.78
N CYS A 45 9.93 -7.73 7.94
CA CYS A 45 10.49 -7.28 9.21
C CYS A 45 11.52 -8.30 9.72
N GLU A 46 12.71 -7.82 10.04
CA GLU A 46 13.82 -8.59 10.61
C GLU A 46 14.00 -8.14 12.07
N LYS A 47 14.18 -9.07 13.01
CA LYS A 47 14.35 -8.77 14.44
C LYS A 47 15.52 -9.54 15.03
#